data_AF-A0A4Q4SZD1-F1
#
_entry.id   AF-A0A4Q4SZD1-F1
#
_cell.length_a   1.000
_cell.length_b   1.000
_cell.length_c   1.000
_cell.angle_alpha   90.00
_cell.angle_beta   90.00
_cell.angle_gamma   90.00
#
_symmetry.space_group_name_H-M   'P 1'
#
loop_
_entity.id
_entity.type
_entity.pdbx_description
1 polymer ?
#
loop_
_entity_poly.entity_id
_entity_poly.type
_entity_poly.pdbx_seq_one_letter_code
_entity_poly.pdbx_strand_id
1 'polypeptide(L)'
;MTMASEKGGGHADTLQAVDIDVQAEQSLSPPKEDLFAWIQVLGAFVLNLNTWGLMNSYGAFQTFYQLDMLRGNTSSSIAWIGSTQAFLLFLVSLVTGPLFDAGHLRWLLWIGSGLLVIGMFLASITSAYWQVFLTQALMTGVGFGCLYLPAPAVVSQYFHASTALAMGASSTGSAIGGIVYPIVFNQLQPRVGFGWATRVLGFILLATSVVPVFLMKSKAPPRPSRGLIDRSAFRDPPYLFLNLGLFFGVMGFYIIFYYVELLGLARTDASPTLASYLLVIINAASLLGRLIPGYYADQVGTINVQTAVAFASTVLTLCLLAIRAAAALVVFSVLYGFMAGAFMGLPAAAVVSLSSDKSKIGTRLGMTLAFVGFGILVSNPIAGAILGDGGNWVGLTVWCAALLAASVGSLVVSRILKVGPGLTKVI
;
A
#
# COMPACT_ATOMS: atom_id res chain seq x y z
N MET A 1 -19.55 -13.75 73.23
CA MET A 1 -18.17 -13.86 72.69
C MET A 1 -18.18 -15.12 71.85
N THR A 2 -18.02 -15.12 70.53
CA THR A 2 -17.02 -14.45 69.70
C THR A 2 -17.49 -14.58 68.24
N MET A 3 -17.22 -13.59 67.38
CA MET A 3 -16.75 -13.73 65.99
C MET A 3 -17.10 -12.48 65.17
N ALA A 4 -16.07 -11.71 64.81
CA ALA A 4 -15.97 -11.00 63.53
C ALA A 4 -14.54 -10.42 63.40
N SER A 5 -13.70 -11.07 62.60
CA SER A 5 -12.54 -10.44 61.98
C SER A 5 -12.15 -11.28 60.78
N GLU A 6 -12.36 -10.72 59.58
CA GLU A 6 -11.50 -10.85 58.39
C GLU A 6 -12.31 -10.45 57.15
N LYS A 7 -11.94 -9.30 56.55
CA LYS A 7 -12.03 -8.98 55.11
C LYS A 7 -11.56 -7.54 54.90
N GLY A 8 -10.24 -7.36 54.81
CA GLY A 8 -9.62 -6.06 54.50
C GLY A 8 -8.45 -6.10 53.51
N GLY A 9 -7.93 -7.28 53.13
CA GLY A 9 -6.65 -7.37 52.38
C GLY A 9 -6.71 -7.20 50.87
N GLY A 10 -7.80 -7.57 50.18
CA GLY A 10 -7.78 -7.74 48.72
C GLY A 10 -7.76 -6.45 47.87
N HIS A 11 -8.18 -5.31 48.43
CA HIS A 11 -8.27 -4.05 47.65
C HIS A 11 -6.95 -3.29 47.60
N ALA A 12 -6.09 -3.42 48.62
CA ALA A 12 -4.80 -2.73 48.67
C ALA A 12 -3.76 -3.35 47.73
N ASP A 13 -3.72 -4.68 47.62
CA ASP A 13 -2.80 -5.41 46.74
C ASP A 13 -3.10 -5.18 45.25
N THR A 14 -4.38 -5.01 44.90
CA THR A 14 -4.79 -4.75 43.52
C THR A 14 -4.41 -3.32 43.08
N LEU A 15 -4.52 -2.35 43.99
CA LEU A 15 -4.10 -0.97 43.72
C LEU A 15 -2.57 -0.87 43.63
N GLN A 16 -1.82 -1.57 44.49
CA GLN A 16 -0.36 -1.63 44.39
C GLN A 16 0.12 -2.32 43.11
N ALA A 17 -0.52 -3.40 42.67
CA ALA A 17 -0.16 -4.05 41.41
C ALA A 17 -0.40 -3.16 40.18
N VAL A 18 -1.51 -2.40 40.18
CA VAL A 18 -1.82 -1.40 39.14
C VAL A 18 -0.84 -0.22 39.20
N ASP A 19 -0.50 0.26 40.39
CA ASP A 19 0.47 1.37 40.56
C ASP A 19 1.90 0.95 40.18
N ILE A 20 2.29 -0.31 40.39
CA ILE A 20 3.59 -0.86 39.95
C ILE A 20 3.64 -0.99 38.43
N ASP A 21 2.57 -1.45 37.76
CA ASP A 21 2.50 -1.52 36.29
C ASP A 21 2.50 -0.12 35.66
N VAL A 22 1.82 0.85 36.27
CA VAL A 22 1.80 2.25 35.79
C VAL A 22 3.16 2.94 36.01
N GLN A 23 3.85 2.67 37.13
CA GLN A 23 5.20 3.18 37.37
C GLN A 23 6.26 2.51 36.49
N ALA A 24 6.08 1.23 36.15
CA ALA A 24 6.95 0.53 35.20
C ALA A 24 6.81 1.11 33.78
N GLU A 25 5.58 1.45 33.32
CA GLU A 25 5.36 2.14 32.04
C GLU A 25 5.92 3.58 32.03
N GLN A 26 5.93 4.28 33.16
CA GLN A 26 6.47 5.65 33.27
C GLN A 26 8.01 5.73 33.34
N SER A 27 8.71 4.61 33.55
CA SER A 27 10.17 4.58 33.69
C SER A 27 10.97 4.44 32.38
N LEU A 28 10.30 4.22 31.24
CA LEU A 28 10.95 4.17 29.94
C LEU A 28 11.26 5.58 29.46
N SER A 29 12.51 6.02 29.64
CA SER A 29 13.04 7.20 28.95
C SER A 29 12.61 7.17 27.48
N PRO A 30 12.10 8.29 26.91
CA PRO A 30 11.61 8.33 25.54
C PRO A 30 12.66 7.72 24.60
N PRO A 31 12.25 6.90 23.61
CA PRO A 31 13.19 6.18 22.79
C PRO A 31 14.18 7.17 22.17
N LYS A 32 15.47 6.95 22.41
CA LYS A 32 16.52 7.76 21.80
C LYS A 32 16.43 7.55 20.29
N GLU A 33 16.16 8.62 19.54
CA GLU A 33 16.11 8.64 18.08
C GLU A 33 17.56 8.62 17.51
N ASP A 34 18.32 7.63 17.96
CA ASP A 34 19.75 7.45 17.69
C ASP A 34 19.99 6.74 16.35
N LEU A 35 21.27 6.53 15.99
CA LEU A 35 21.63 5.84 14.76
C LEU A 35 20.98 4.44 14.67
N PHE A 36 20.78 3.76 15.79
CA PHE A 36 20.16 2.45 15.83
C PHE A 36 18.67 2.50 15.47
N ALA A 37 17.96 3.56 15.88
CA ALA A 37 16.60 3.85 15.42
C ALA A 37 16.54 4.08 13.89
N TRP A 38 17.47 4.88 13.35
CA TRP A 38 17.54 5.13 11.89
C TRP A 38 17.91 3.90 11.06
N ILE A 39 18.66 2.94 11.63
CA ILE A 39 18.88 1.63 11.00
C ILE A 39 17.55 0.86 10.84
N GLN A 40 16.59 1.00 11.76
CA GLN A 40 15.27 0.39 11.61
C GLN A 40 14.48 1.04 10.46
N VAL A 41 14.63 2.36 10.28
CA VAL A 41 14.06 3.09 9.13
C VAL A 41 14.65 2.57 7.82
N LEU A 42 15.95 2.30 7.76
CA LEU A 42 16.59 1.68 6.59
C LEU A 42 16.03 0.28 6.31
N GLY A 43 15.82 -0.54 7.36
CA GLY A 43 15.17 -1.85 7.21
C GLY A 43 13.75 -1.72 6.64
N ALA A 44 12.94 -0.84 7.21
CA ALA A 44 11.59 -0.57 6.72
C ALA A 44 11.57 0.05 5.31
N PHE A 45 12.56 0.87 4.96
CA PHE A 45 12.75 1.39 3.61
C PHE A 45 12.92 0.25 2.61
N VAL A 46 13.80 -0.70 2.93
CA VAL A 46 14.06 -1.85 2.07
C VAL A 46 12.83 -2.77 1.97
N LEU A 47 12.09 -2.98 3.06
CA LEU A 47 10.83 -3.72 3.01
C LEU A 47 9.80 -3.03 2.11
N ASN A 48 9.65 -1.71 2.20
CA ASN A 48 8.76 -0.95 1.31
C ASN A 48 9.21 -1.01 -0.15
N LEU A 49 10.53 -0.97 -0.40
CA LEU A 49 11.11 -1.15 -1.72
C LEU A 49 10.72 -2.51 -2.30
N ASN A 50 10.95 -3.60 -1.56
CA ASN A 50 10.72 -4.96 -2.03
C ASN A 50 9.23 -5.35 -2.12
N THR A 51 8.35 -4.70 -1.36
CA THR A 51 6.91 -4.98 -1.36
C THR A 51 6.17 -4.05 -2.31
N TRP A 52 5.87 -2.83 -1.87
CA TRP A 52 5.14 -1.83 -2.63
C TRP A 52 5.86 -1.42 -3.91
N GLY A 53 7.19 -1.33 -3.90
CA GLY A 53 7.94 -1.01 -5.11
C GLY A 53 7.77 -2.06 -6.19
N LEU A 54 7.94 -3.34 -5.85
CA LEU A 54 7.72 -4.44 -6.80
C LEU A 54 6.25 -4.50 -7.25
N MET A 55 5.30 -4.29 -6.34
CA MET A 55 3.86 -4.24 -6.65
C MET A 55 3.51 -3.12 -7.63
N ASN A 56 4.05 -1.92 -7.43
CA ASN A 56 3.83 -0.76 -8.31
C ASN A 56 4.48 -0.94 -9.69
N SER A 57 5.38 -1.91 -9.82
CA SER A 57 6.08 -2.23 -11.08
C SER A 57 5.31 -3.22 -11.94
N TYR A 58 4.17 -3.73 -11.45
CA TYR A 58 3.41 -4.77 -12.15
C TYR A 58 2.91 -4.33 -13.53
N GLY A 59 2.69 -3.04 -13.79
CA GLY A 59 2.29 -2.55 -15.12
C GLY A 59 3.26 -2.91 -16.25
N ALA A 60 4.56 -3.00 -15.96
CA ALA A 60 5.56 -3.48 -16.92
C ALA A 60 5.37 -4.98 -17.24
N PHE A 61 5.09 -5.79 -16.21
CA PHE A 61 4.76 -7.21 -16.38
C PHE A 61 3.42 -7.40 -17.11
N GLN A 62 2.40 -6.60 -16.78
CA GLN A 62 1.10 -6.62 -17.46
C GLN A 62 1.29 -6.42 -18.96
N THR A 63 2.05 -5.40 -19.35
CA THR A 63 2.33 -5.08 -20.76
C THR A 63 3.09 -6.22 -21.43
N PHE A 64 4.17 -6.71 -20.83
CA PHE A 64 4.96 -7.83 -21.38
C PHE A 64 4.15 -9.14 -21.51
N TYR A 65 3.36 -9.50 -20.49
CA TYR A 65 2.54 -10.70 -20.55
C TYR A 65 1.46 -10.58 -21.62
N GLN A 66 0.82 -9.43 -21.75
CA GLN A 66 -0.22 -9.22 -22.74
C GLN A 66 0.33 -9.17 -24.16
N LEU A 67 1.50 -8.56 -24.35
CA LEU A 67 2.09 -8.35 -25.67
C LEU A 67 3.03 -9.48 -26.11
N ASP A 68 3.52 -10.36 -25.23
CA ASP A 68 4.52 -11.38 -25.59
C ASP A 68 4.23 -12.75 -25.00
N MET A 69 4.39 -12.94 -23.68
CA MET A 69 4.45 -14.29 -23.10
C MET A 69 3.09 -14.98 -22.99
N LEU A 70 2.02 -14.22 -22.71
CA LEU A 70 0.68 -14.73 -22.43
C LEU A 70 -0.36 -14.20 -23.42
N ARG A 71 0.04 -13.89 -24.66
CA ARG A 71 -0.83 -13.36 -25.75
C ARG A 71 -2.16 -14.10 -25.94
N GLY A 72 -2.22 -15.39 -25.62
CA GLY A 72 -3.43 -16.22 -25.71
C GLY A 72 -4.42 -16.04 -24.54
N ASN A 73 -4.09 -15.24 -23.53
CA ASN A 73 -4.95 -14.97 -22.37
C ASN A 73 -5.53 -13.56 -22.47
N THR A 74 -6.75 -13.40 -21.96
CA THR A 74 -7.40 -12.08 -21.95
C THR A 74 -6.65 -11.10 -21.04
N SER A 75 -6.75 -9.80 -21.33
CA SER A 75 -6.23 -8.73 -20.47
C SER A 75 -6.73 -8.85 -19.02
N SER A 76 -7.97 -9.30 -18.83
CA SER A 76 -8.57 -9.54 -17.51
C SER A 76 -7.85 -10.67 -16.76
N SER A 77 -7.62 -11.80 -17.43
CA SER A 77 -6.91 -12.95 -16.86
C SER A 77 -5.51 -12.56 -16.40
N ILE A 78 -4.76 -11.82 -17.23
CA ILE A 78 -3.40 -11.39 -16.88
C ILE A 78 -3.42 -10.42 -15.68
N ALA A 79 -4.40 -9.51 -15.63
CA ALA A 79 -4.53 -8.55 -14.54
C ALA A 79 -4.81 -9.21 -13.17
N TRP A 80 -5.41 -10.41 -13.15
CA TRP A 80 -5.64 -11.15 -11.90
C TRP A 80 -4.34 -11.50 -11.16
N ILE A 81 -3.22 -11.70 -11.86
CA ILE A 81 -1.93 -12.04 -11.23
C ILE A 81 -1.50 -10.89 -10.31
N GLY A 82 -1.34 -9.67 -10.84
CA GLY A 82 -0.92 -8.50 -10.06
C GLY A 82 -1.94 -8.08 -9.01
N SER A 83 -3.23 -8.10 -9.36
CA SER A 83 -4.30 -7.75 -8.41
C SER A 83 -4.38 -8.72 -7.23
N THR A 84 -4.15 -10.03 -7.46
CA THR A 84 -4.10 -11.02 -6.39
C THR A 84 -2.86 -10.82 -5.51
N GLN A 85 -1.72 -10.49 -6.10
CA GLN A 85 -0.50 -10.16 -5.37
C GLN A 85 -0.71 -8.99 -4.39
N ALA A 86 -1.35 -7.92 -4.88
CA ALA A 86 -1.67 -6.74 -4.07
C ALA A 86 -2.77 -7.01 -3.03
N PHE A 87 -3.76 -7.83 -3.35
CA PHE A 87 -4.78 -8.27 -2.40
C PHE A 87 -4.18 -9.06 -1.24
N LEU A 88 -3.28 -10.02 -1.54
CA LEU A 88 -2.63 -10.84 -0.52
C LEU A 88 -1.72 -10.03 0.39
N LEU A 89 -1.10 -8.94 -0.11
CA LEU A 89 -0.39 -7.97 0.74
C LEU A 89 -1.28 -7.51 1.90
N PHE A 90 -2.55 -7.15 1.65
CA PHE A 90 -3.46 -6.71 2.71
C PHE A 90 -4.06 -7.86 3.51
N LEU A 91 -4.53 -8.91 2.84
CA LEU A 91 -5.23 -10.02 3.51
C LEU A 91 -4.30 -10.77 4.46
N VAL A 92 -3.09 -11.13 4.01
CA VAL A 92 -2.13 -11.86 4.83
C VAL A 92 -1.61 -10.99 5.97
N SER A 93 -1.56 -9.67 5.79
CA SER A 93 -1.21 -8.73 6.86
C SER A 93 -2.16 -8.75 8.06
N LEU A 94 -3.42 -9.15 7.87
CA LEU A 94 -4.37 -9.35 8.96
C LEU A 94 -3.95 -10.50 9.90
N VAL A 95 -3.32 -11.53 9.34
CA VAL A 95 -2.82 -12.71 10.07
C VAL A 95 -1.42 -12.44 10.61
N THR A 96 -0.57 -11.74 9.87
CA THR A 96 0.82 -11.49 10.29
C THR A 96 0.90 -10.44 11.40
N GLY A 97 -0.14 -9.62 11.61
CA GLY A 97 -0.21 -8.68 12.74
C GLY A 97 -0.19 -9.32 14.11
N PRO A 98 -1.15 -10.19 14.45
CA PRO A 98 -1.10 -10.96 15.68
C PRO A 98 0.22 -11.74 15.85
N LEU A 99 0.80 -12.27 14.77
CA LEU A 99 2.09 -12.97 14.82
C LEU A 99 3.25 -12.02 15.17
N PHE A 100 3.27 -10.81 14.60
CA PHE A 100 4.24 -9.77 14.92
C PHE A 100 4.09 -9.32 16.38
N ASP A 101 2.85 -9.05 16.83
CA ASP A 101 2.54 -8.66 18.21
C ASP A 101 2.93 -9.76 19.22
N ALA A 102 2.86 -11.04 18.82
CA ALA A 102 3.34 -12.18 19.59
C ALA A 102 4.88 -12.36 19.56
N GLY A 103 5.62 -11.46 18.92
CA GLY A 103 7.09 -11.46 18.93
C GLY A 103 7.76 -12.21 17.77
N HIS A 104 7.02 -12.65 16.75
CA HIS A 104 7.55 -13.47 15.65
C HIS A 104 8.17 -12.68 14.50
N LEU A 105 8.69 -11.47 14.75
CA LEU A 105 9.28 -10.60 13.72
C LEU A 105 10.29 -11.33 12.83
N ARG A 106 11.25 -12.06 13.40
CA ARG A 106 12.29 -12.74 12.62
C ARG A 106 11.70 -13.74 11.64
N TRP A 107 10.72 -14.54 12.07
CA TRP A 107 10.06 -15.51 11.21
C TRP A 107 9.32 -14.85 10.05
N LEU A 108 8.63 -13.74 10.32
CA LEU A 108 7.97 -12.95 9.28
C LEU A 108 8.96 -12.42 8.24
N LEU A 109 10.13 -11.93 8.68
CA LEU A 109 11.18 -11.44 7.78
C LEU A 109 11.80 -12.55 6.93
N TRP A 110 12.13 -13.70 7.54
CA TRP A 110 12.69 -14.86 6.83
C TRP A 110 11.72 -15.45 5.82
N ILE A 111 10.49 -15.76 6.27
CA ILE A 111 9.46 -16.36 5.42
C ILE A 111 9.07 -15.38 4.31
N GLY A 112 8.78 -14.13 4.67
CA GLY A 112 8.38 -13.11 3.71
C GLY A 112 9.44 -12.88 2.64
N SER A 113 10.69 -12.63 3.05
CA SER A 113 11.79 -12.40 2.10
C SER A 113 12.10 -13.64 1.25
N GLY A 114 12.08 -14.83 1.86
CA GLY A 114 12.27 -16.09 1.14
C GLY A 114 11.22 -16.29 0.06
N LEU A 115 9.94 -16.05 0.37
CA LEU A 115 8.84 -16.15 -0.57
C LEU A 115 8.95 -15.15 -1.74
N LEU A 116 9.42 -13.92 -1.50
CA LEU A 116 9.66 -12.95 -2.58
C LEU A 116 10.76 -13.40 -3.53
N VAL A 117 11.89 -13.83 -2.96
CA VAL A 117 13.07 -14.24 -3.74
C VAL A 117 12.75 -15.50 -4.54
N ILE A 118 12.26 -16.55 -3.87
CA ILE A 118 11.85 -17.81 -4.52
C ILE A 118 10.73 -17.52 -5.52
N GLY A 119 9.83 -16.57 -5.23
CA GLY A 119 8.78 -16.03 -6.10
C GLY A 119 9.30 -15.67 -7.46
N MET A 120 10.25 -14.74 -7.47
CA MET A 120 10.84 -14.23 -8.69
C MET A 120 11.74 -15.25 -9.39
N PHE A 121 12.50 -16.07 -8.66
CA PHE A 121 13.31 -17.12 -9.27
C PHE A 121 12.45 -18.20 -9.95
N LEU A 122 11.36 -18.64 -9.32
CA LEU A 122 10.45 -19.59 -9.96
C LEU A 122 9.68 -18.93 -11.10
N ALA A 123 9.24 -17.67 -10.96
CA ALA A 123 8.62 -16.92 -12.05
C ALA A 123 9.51 -16.88 -13.30
N SER A 124 10.84 -16.80 -13.14
CA SER A 124 11.80 -16.75 -14.25
C SER A 124 11.83 -17.98 -15.17
N ILE A 125 11.32 -19.12 -14.72
CA ILE A 125 11.28 -20.37 -15.50
C ILE A 125 9.86 -20.74 -15.95
N THR A 126 8.89 -19.85 -15.71
CA THR A 126 7.50 -20.08 -16.11
C THR A 126 7.26 -19.74 -17.56
N SER A 127 6.30 -20.45 -18.17
CA SER A 127 5.83 -20.21 -19.52
C SER A 127 4.31 -20.22 -19.65
N ALA A 128 3.59 -20.77 -18.66
CA ALA A 128 2.14 -20.87 -18.65
C ALA A 128 1.51 -19.94 -17.60
N TYR A 129 0.29 -19.45 -17.89
CA TYR A 129 -0.47 -18.56 -17.01
C TYR A 129 -0.56 -19.05 -15.56
N TRP A 130 -0.94 -20.32 -15.35
CA TRP A 130 -1.10 -20.87 -14.01
C TRP A 130 0.21 -20.90 -13.21
N GLN A 131 1.35 -21.06 -13.89
CA GLN A 131 2.67 -21.06 -13.25
C GLN A 131 3.04 -19.66 -12.79
N VAL A 132 2.80 -18.64 -13.63
CA VAL A 132 2.97 -17.22 -13.27
C VAL A 132 2.06 -16.86 -12.11
N PHE A 133 0.79 -17.31 -12.15
CA PHE A 133 -0.17 -17.07 -11.09
C PHE A 133 0.31 -17.65 -9.75
N LEU A 134 0.80 -18.89 -9.72
CA LEU A 134 1.28 -19.52 -8.50
C LEU A 134 2.52 -18.82 -7.92
N THR A 135 3.48 -18.46 -8.79
CA THR A 135 4.78 -17.92 -8.38
C THR A 135 4.73 -16.42 -8.07
N GLN A 136 4.15 -15.63 -8.97
CA GLN A 136 4.10 -14.18 -8.86
C GLN A 136 2.87 -13.70 -8.09
N ALA A 137 1.69 -14.27 -8.31
CA ALA A 137 0.49 -13.82 -7.61
C ALA A 137 0.45 -14.33 -6.17
N LEU A 138 0.48 -15.65 -5.99
CA LEU A 138 0.30 -16.28 -4.68
C LEU A 138 1.57 -16.21 -3.83
N MET A 139 2.68 -16.77 -4.31
CA MET A 139 3.88 -16.90 -3.48
C MET A 139 4.49 -15.54 -3.14
N THR A 140 4.65 -14.66 -4.14
CA THR A 140 5.15 -13.30 -3.91
C THR A 140 4.12 -12.45 -3.13
N GLY A 141 2.82 -12.63 -3.36
CA GLY A 141 1.76 -11.92 -2.63
C GLY A 141 1.69 -12.28 -1.13
N VAL A 142 1.84 -13.56 -0.78
CA VAL A 142 1.96 -13.99 0.62
C VAL A 142 3.24 -13.39 1.23
N GLY A 143 4.35 -13.40 0.48
CA GLY A 143 5.58 -12.75 0.89
C GLY A 143 5.39 -11.26 1.21
N PHE A 144 4.62 -10.54 0.40
CA PHE A 144 4.27 -9.14 0.67
C PHE A 144 3.53 -8.96 1.98
N GLY A 145 2.51 -9.78 2.27
CA GLY A 145 1.75 -9.63 3.52
C GLY A 145 2.53 -10.02 4.78
N CYS A 146 3.52 -10.91 4.67
CA CYS A 146 4.47 -11.17 5.75
C CYS A 146 5.36 -9.97 6.09
N LEU A 147 5.72 -9.15 5.09
CA LEU A 147 6.69 -8.06 5.24
C LEU A 147 6.04 -6.67 5.38
N TYR A 148 4.83 -6.48 4.89
CA TYR A 148 4.16 -5.18 4.86
C TYR A 148 3.99 -4.60 6.26
N LEU A 149 3.43 -5.38 7.19
CA LEU A 149 3.13 -4.88 8.53
C LEU A 149 4.38 -4.67 9.42
N PRO A 150 5.38 -5.56 9.44
CA PRO A 150 6.61 -5.33 10.21
C PRO A 150 7.31 -4.00 9.95
N ALA A 151 7.27 -3.49 8.72
CA ALA A 151 7.96 -2.24 8.35
C ALA A 151 7.51 -1.02 9.18
N PRO A 152 6.24 -0.56 9.12
CA PRO A 152 5.77 0.55 9.95
C PRO A 152 5.69 0.19 11.43
N ALA A 153 5.45 -1.09 11.78
CA ALA A 153 5.29 -1.51 13.17
C ALA A 153 6.60 -1.47 13.96
N VAL A 154 7.75 -1.80 13.35
CA VAL A 154 9.06 -1.65 14.00
C VAL A 154 9.45 -0.19 14.09
N VAL A 155 9.28 0.61 13.03
CA VAL A 155 9.65 2.04 13.06
C VAL A 155 8.91 2.79 14.17
N SER A 156 7.61 2.54 14.36
CA SER A 156 6.82 3.21 15.39
C SER A 156 7.27 2.91 16.84
N GLN A 157 8.03 1.84 17.06
CA GLN A 157 8.56 1.50 18.40
C GLN A 157 9.84 2.27 18.77
N TYR A 158 10.50 2.90 17.79
CA TYR A 158 11.79 3.56 17.97
C TYR A 158 11.71 5.08 17.94
N PHE A 159 10.59 5.63 17.48
CA PHE A 159 10.40 7.05 17.28
C PHE A 159 9.15 7.52 18.03
N HIS A 160 9.21 8.74 18.56
CA HIS A 160 8.08 9.36 19.25
C HIS A 160 7.83 10.77 18.73
N ALA A 161 8.86 11.62 18.70
CA ALA A 161 8.73 12.99 18.21
C ALA A 161 8.85 13.05 16.68
N SER A 162 9.73 12.25 16.07
CA SER A 162 9.95 12.23 14.62
C SER A 162 9.35 11.02 13.90
N THR A 163 8.33 10.37 14.48
CA THR A 163 7.67 9.18 13.90
C THR A 163 7.14 9.42 12.48
N ALA A 164 6.54 10.59 12.23
CA ALA A 164 6.06 10.94 10.90
C ALA A 164 7.20 11.05 9.87
N LEU A 165 8.34 11.64 10.27
CA LEU A 165 9.54 11.73 9.42
C LEU A 165 10.12 10.34 9.15
N ALA A 166 10.24 9.49 10.17
CA ALA A 166 10.76 8.13 10.06
C ALA A 166 9.87 7.22 9.19
N MET A 167 8.54 7.33 9.35
CA MET A 167 7.57 6.63 8.49
C MET A 167 7.62 7.17 7.06
N GLY A 168 7.69 8.50 6.88
CA GLY A 168 7.85 9.13 5.58
C GLY A 168 9.11 8.65 4.86
N ALA A 169 10.27 8.73 5.53
CA ALA A 169 11.56 8.29 5.01
C ALA A 169 11.54 6.80 4.61
N SER A 170 11.03 5.91 5.46
CA SER A 170 10.91 4.50 5.10
C SER A 170 9.93 4.25 3.94
N SER A 171 8.83 5.00 3.86
CA SER A 171 7.87 4.86 2.76
C SER A 171 8.44 5.20 1.39
N THR A 172 9.47 6.08 1.31
CA THR A 172 10.11 6.47 0.04
C THR A 172 10.70 5.28 -0.72
N GLY A 173 11.05 4.20 -0.01
CA GLY A 173 11.56 2.96 -0.62
C GLY A 173 10.60 2.38 -1.65
N SER A 174 9.29 2.51 -1.44
CA SER A 174 8.28 2.04 -2.39
C SER A 174 8.29 2.80 -3.73
N ALA A 175 8.47 4.12 -3.71
CA ALA A 175 8.57 4.92 -4.93
C ALA A 175 9.87 4.59 -5.68
N ILE A 176 10.99 4.46 -4.95
CA ILE A 176 12.28 4.07 -5.54
C ILE A 176 12.20 2.67 -6.14
N GLY A 177 11.59 1.70 -5.47
CA GLY A 177 11.37 0.36 -6.02
C GLY A 177 10.50 0.39 -7.29
N GLY A 178 9.44 1.21 -7.29
CA GLY A 178 8.58 1.44 -8.46
C GLY A 178 9.27 2.17 -9.63
N ILE A 179 10.46 2.73 -9.42
CA ILE A 179 11.33 3.28 -10.46
C ILE A 179 12.34 2.22 -10.92
N VAL A 180 13.02 1.57 -9.97
CA VAL A 180 14.14 0.66 -10.25
C VAL A 180 13.67 -0.63 -10.92
N TYR A 181 12.67 -1.32 -10.38
CA TYR A 181 12.24 -2.61 -10.90
C TYR A 181 11.72 -2.59 -12.34
N PRO A 182 10.84 -1.65 -12.75
CA PRO A 182 10.35 -1.63 -14.13
C PRO A 182 11.45 -1.17 -15.10
N ILE A 183 12.38 -0.27 -14.70
CA ILE A 183 13.55 0.07 -15.53
C ILE A 183 14.39 -1.19 -15.77
N VAL A 184 14.76 -1.91 -14.71
CA VAL A 184 15.58 -3.12 -14.82
C VAL A 184 14.89 -4.15 -15.70
N PHE A 185 13.59 -4.38 -15.50
CA PHE A 185 12.81 -5.32 -16.30
C PHE A 185 12.74 -4.90 -17.77
N ASN A 186 12.27 -3.69 -18.07
CA ASN A 186 12.04 -3.21 -19.44
C ASN A 186 13.36 -3.04 -20.24
N GLN A 187 14.49 -2.79 -19.58
CA GLN A 187 15.79 -2.70 -20.25
C GLN A 187 16.45 -4.06 -20.48
N LEU A 188 16.27 -5.01 -19.56
CA LEU A 188 16.91 -6.32 -19.65
C LEU A 188 16.08 -7.33 -20.42
N GLN A 189 14.75 -7.31 -20.29
CA GLN A 189 13.86 -8.29 -20.93
C GLN A 189 14.10 -8.39 -22.45
N PRO A 190 14.25 -7.28 -23.21
CA PRO A 190 14.53 -7.36 -24.65
C PRO A 190 15.93 -7.88 -25.00
N ARG A 191 16.91 -7.77 -24.08
CA ARG A 191 18.33 -8.08 -24.34
C ARG A 191 18.71 -9.49 -23.91
N VAL A 192 18.20 -9.95 -22.78
CA VAL A 192 18.56 -11.24 -22.16
C VAL A 192 17.37 -12.18 -21.97
N GLY A 193 16.18 -11.75 -22.40
CA GLY A 193 14.94 -12.51 -22.27
C GLY A 193 14.30 -12.42 -20.88
N PHE A 194 13.05 -12.87 -20.79
CA PHE A 194 12.25 -12.84 -19.56
C PHE A 194 12.93 -13.55 -18.38
N GLY A 195 13.45 -14.76 -18.59
CA GLY A 195 14.02 -15.54 -17.50
C GLY A 195 15.20 -14.84 -16.82
N TRP A 196 16.17 -14.34 -17.58
CA TRP A 196 17.31 -13.63 -16.97
C TRP A 196 16.93 -12.27 -16.41
N ALA A 197 16.05 -11.50 -17.07
CA ALA A 197 15.55 -10.24 -16.52
C ALA A 197 14.89 -10.44 -15.15
N THR A 198 14.01 -11.44 -15.02
CA THR A 198 13.32 -11.78 -13.77
C THR A 198 14.28 -12.31 -12.70
N ARG A 199 15.33 -13.06 -13.07
CA ARG A 199 16.39 -13.48 -12.12
C ARG A 199 17.19 -12.30 -11.59
N VAL A 200 17.48 -11.29 -12.42
CA VAL A 200 18.16 -10.07 -11.95
C VAL A 200 17.30 -9.36 -10.89
N LEU A 201 15.98 -9.27 -11.09
CA LEU A 201 15.08 -8.76 -10.04
C LEU A 201 15.14 -9.64 -8.78
N GLY A 202 15.18 -10.97 -8.92
CA GLY A 202 15.36 -11.91 -7.82
C GLY A 202 16.67 -11.71 -7.04
N PHE A 203 17.79 -11.44 -7.73
CA PHE A 203 19.07 -11.11 -7.10
C PHE A 203 19.04 -9.77 -6.37
N ILE A 204 18.39 -8.75 -6.95
CA ILE A 204 18.18 -7.46 -6.28
C ILE A 204 17.38 -7.67 -5.00
N LEU A 205 16.25 -8.38 -5.07
CA LEU A 205 15.42 -8.70 -3.91
C LEU A 205 16.20 -9.48 -2.85
N LEU A 206 17.01 -10.47 -3.25
CA LEU A 206 17.85 -11.23 -2.32
C LEU A 206 18.85 -10.33 -1.60
N ALA A 207 19.60 -9.52 -2.36
CA ALA A 207 20.63 -8.64 -1.81
C ALA A 207 20.01 -7.59 -0.86
N THR A 208 18.87 -7.00 -1.23
CA THR A 208 18.21 -6.01 -0.39
C THR A 208 17.57 -6.66 0.83
N SER A 209 16.90 -7.82 0.70
CA SER A 209 16.25 -8.51 1.82
C SER A 209 17.18 -8.95 2.95
N VAL A 210 18.49 -9.07 2.72
CA VAL A 210 19.49 -9.29 3.78
C VAL A 210 19.41 -8.16 4.83
N VAL A 211 19.25 -6.91 4.39
CA VAL A 211 19.25 -5.73 5.28
C VAL A 211 18.20 -5.84 6.39
N PRO A 212 16.89 -5.97 6.10
CA PRO A 212 15.89 -6.06 7.15
C PRO A 212 16.03 -7.33 7.99
N VAL A 213 16.38 -8.48 7.38
CA VAL A 213 16.52 -9.76 8.09
C VAL A 213 17.58 -9.70 9.21
N PHE A 214 18.71 -9.03 8.98
CA PHE A 214 19.78 -8.93 9.98
C PHE A 214 19.67 -7.69 10.88
N LEU A 215 19.15 -6.57 10.37
CA LEU A 215 19.17 -5.30 11.08
C LEU A 215 17.90 -4.99 11.89
N MET A 216 16.73 -5.47 11.45
CA MET A 216 15.47 -5.11 12.09
C MET A 216 15.24 -5.85 13.42
N LYS A 217 14.87 -5.10 14.46
CA LYS A 217 14.58 -5.65 15.80
C LYS A 217 13.34 -4.99 16.40
N SER A 218 12.42 -5.81 16.89
CA SER A 218 11.28 -5.32 17.70
C SER A 218 11.78 -4.95 19.09
N LYS A 219 11.38 -3.79 19.60
CA LYS A 219 11.59 -3.33 20.99
C LYS A 219 10.38 -3.65 21.88
N ALA A 220 9.19 -3.75 21.31
CA ALA A 220 7.98 -3.97 22.09
C ALA A 220 7.97 -5.38 22.72
N PRO A 221 7.60 -5.51 24.01
CA PRO A 221 7.35 -6.82 24.61
C PRO A 221 6.18 -7.51 23.88
N PRO A 222 6.15 -8.85 23.81
CA PRO A 222 5.02 -9.57 23.22
C PRO A 222 3.72 -9.17 23.91
N ARG A 223 2.72 -8.77 23.12
CA ARG A 223 1.40 -8.38 23.63
C ARG A 223 0.35 -9.42 23.27
N PRO A 224 -0.64 -9.68 24.15
CA PRO A 224 -1.76 -10.53 23.80
C PRO A 224 -2.52 -9.96 22.59
N SER A 225 -2.99 -10.85 21.73
CA SER A 225 -3.63 -10.52 20.45
C SER A 225 -4.74 -9.49 20.61
N ARG A 226 -4.71 -8.44 19.79
CA ARG A 226 -5.82 -7.50 19.66
C ARG A 226 -7.02 -8.17 18.98
N GLY A 227 -8.22 -7.67 19.26
CA GLY A 227 -9.42 -8.06 18.50
C GLY A 227 -9.29 -7.62 17.04
N LEU A 228 -9.53 -8.56 16.12
CA LEU A 228 -9.40 -8.33 14.67
C LEU A 228 -10.53 -7.45 14.09
N ILE A 229 -11.66 -7.35 14.79
CA ILE A 229 -12.87 -6.67 14.29
C ILE A 229 -13.42 -5.73 15.36
N ASP A 230 -13.52 -4.45 15.02
CA ASP A 230 -14.29 -3.47 15.80
C ASP A 230 -15.72 -3.42 15.26
N ARG A 231 -16.66 -4.07 15.96
CA ARG A 231 -18.08 -4.07 15.56
C ARG A 231 -18.71 -2.67 15.53
N SER A 232 -18.17 -1.73 16.30
CA SER A 232 -18.69 -0.35 16.32
C SER A 232 -18.41 0.38 15.01
N ALA A 233 -17.37 -0.03 14.27
CA ALA A 233 -17.00 0.57 12.98
C ALA A 233 -18.09 0.39 11.91
N PHE A 234 -18.88 -0.69 11.97
CA PHE A 234 -20.02 -0.92 11.07
C PHE A 234 -21.22 -0.01 11.36
N ARG A 235 -21.21 0.72 12.46
CA ARG A 235 -22.25 1.67 12.87
C ARG A 235 -21.75 3.11 12.87
N ASP A 236 -20.61 3.37 12.25
CA ASP A 236 -19.97 4.69 12.16
C ASP A 236 -20.04 5.17 10.69
N PRO A 237 -21.10 5.90 10.29
CA PRO A 237 -21.31 6.27 8.89
C PRO A 237 -20.16 7.08 8.27
N PRO A 238 -19.55 8.09 8.93
CA PRO A 238 -18.36 8.75 8.43
C PRO A 238 -17.23 7.78 8.08
N TYR A 239 -16.96 6.80 8.93
CA TYR A 239 -15.96 5.77 8.69
C TYR A 239 -16.34 4.86 7.51
N LEU A 240 -17.61 4.43 7.40
CA LEU A 240 -18.06 3.61 6.27
C LEU A 240 -17.89 4.33 4.93
N PHE A 241 -18.29 5.60 4.84
CA PHE A 241 -18.13 6.40 3.63
C PHE A 241 -16.66 6.73 3.32
N LEU A 242 -15.81 6.90 4.34
CA LEU A 242 -14.36 6.98 4.14
C LEU A 242 -13.87 5.70 3.45
N ASN A 243 -14.25 4.53 3.98
CA ASN A 243 -13.82 3.24 3.45
C ASN A 243 -14.30 3.01 2.01
N LEU A 244 -15.54 3.39 1.68
CA LEU A 244 -16.04 3.38 0.31
C LEU A 244 -15.24 4.32 -0.60
N GLY A 245 -14.93 5.53 -0.11
CA GLY A 245 -14.11 6.50 -0.82
C GLY A 245 -12.71 5.96 -1.13
N LEU A 246 -12.05 5.39 -0.12
CA LEU A 246 -10.75 4.75 -0.29
C LEU A 246 -10.82 3.54 -1.22
N PHE A 247 -11.85 2.70 -1.08
CA PHE A 247 -12.08 1.54 -1.94
C PHE A 247 -12.17 1.93 -3.42
N PHE A 248 -13.08 2.82 -3.78
CA PHE A 248 -13.23 3.26 -5.17
C PHE A 248 -12.02 4.06 -5.68
N GLY A 249 -11.42 4.88 -4.82
CA GLY A 249 -10.26 5.68 -5.18
C GLY A 249 -9.07 4.80 -5.53
N VAL A 250 -8.73 3.87 -4.65
CA VAL A 250 -7.67 2.90 -4.88
C VAL A 250 -7.94 2.07 -6.13
N MET A 251 -9.18 1.60 -6.34
CA MET A 251 -9.55 0.91 -7.57
C MET A 251 -9.20 1.74 -8.81
N GLY A 252 -9.67 2.98 -8.88
CA GLY A 252 -9.42 3.88 -10.00
C GLY A 252 -7.94 4.19 -10.21
N PHE A 253 -7.20 4.46 -9.13
CA PHE A 253 -5.77 4.78 -9.23
C PHE A 253 -4.94 3.65 -9.84
N TYR A 254 -5.17 2.41 -9.40
CA TYR A 254 -4.36 1.28 -9.86
C TYR A 254 -4.59 0.91 -11.32
N ILE A 255 -5.76 1.19 -11.90
CA ILE A 255 -6.02 0.92 -13.32
C ILE A 255 -5.01 1.66 -14.19
N ILE A 256 -4.73 2.94 -13.90
CA ILE A 256 -3.74 3.70 -14.67
C ILE A 256 -2.33 3.14 -14.48
N PHE A 257 -1.94 2.75 -13.26
CA PHE A 257 -0.62 2.13 -13.03
C PHE A 257 -0.43 0.86 -13.86
N TYR A 258 -1.48 0.07 -14.07
CA TYR A 258 -1.39 -1.20 -14.81
C TYR A 258 -1.40 -0.99 -16.32
N TYR A 259 -2.16 0.00 -16.81
CA TYR A 259 -2.47 0.13 -18.23
C TYR A 259 -1.81 1.32 -18.92
N VAL A 260 -1.10 2.22 -18.22
CA VAL A 260 -0.51 3.42 -18.84
C VAL A 260 0.51 3.10 -19.93
N GLU A 261 1.37 2.10 -19.73
CA GLU A 261 2.37 1.69 -20.73
C GLU A 261 1.68 1.15 -21.98
N LEU A 262 0.71 0.24 -21.80
CA LEU A 262 -0.09 -0.32 -22.88
C LEU A 262 -0.92 0.74 -23.62
N LEU A 263 -1.49 1.71 -22.89
CA LEU A 263 -2.22 2.83 -23.47
C LEU A 263 -1.31 3.72 -24.31
N GLY A 264 -0.10 4.01 -23.83
CA GLY A 264 0.90 4.79 -24.57
C GLY A 264 1.23 4.15 -25.92
N LEU A 265 1.48 2.84 -25.92
CA LEU A 265 1.74 2.07 -27.14
C LEU A 265 0.53 2.01 -28.08
N ALA A 266 -0.68 1.88 -27.54
CA ALA A 266 -1.88 1.62 -28.33
C ALA A 266 -2.60 2.88 -28.85
N ARG A 267 -2.43 4.03 -28.19
CA ARG A 267 -3.28 5.23 -28.40
C ARG A 267 -2.51 6.51 -28.69
N THR A 268 -1.18 6.47 -28.62
CA THR A 268 -0.35 7.65 -28.85
C THR A 268 0.81 7.34 -29.79
N ASP A 269 1.54 8.38 -30.20
CA ASP A 269 2.78 8.30 -30.97
C ASP A 269 4.02 8.03 -30.08
N ALA A 270 3.83 7.55 -28.85
CA ALA A 270 4.94 7.22 -27.95
C ALA A 270 5.80 6.08 -28.50
N SER A 271 7.11 6.29 -28.53
CA SER A 271 8.05 5.20 -28.84
C SER A 271 7.99 4.12 -27.76
N PRO A 272 8.34 2.85 -28.08
CA PRO A 272 8.39 1.78 -27.08
C PRO A 272 9.26 2.11 -25.88
N THR A 273 10.38 2.80 -26.11
CA THR A 273 11.24 3.30 -25.04
C THR A 273 10.49 4.28 -24.15
N LEU A 274 9.83 5.30 -24.71
CA LEU A 274 9.10 6.28 -23.91
C LEU A 274 7.93 5.65 -23.14
N ALA A 275 7.18 4.75 -23.79
CA ALA A 275 6.06 4.05 -23.16
C ALA A 275 6.52 3.27 -21.92
N SER A 276 7.66 2.58 -21.99
CA SER A 276 8.24 1.84 -20.87
C SER A 276 8.68 2.71 -19.68
N TYR A 277 8.82 4.02 -19.89
CA TYR A 277 9.13 5.00 -18.84
C TYR A 277 7.88 5.68 -18.25
N LEU A 278 6.68 5.51 -18.82
CA LEU A 278 5.48 6.19 -18.31
C LEU A 278 5.16 5.79 -16.87
N LEU A 279 5.21 4.49 -16.55
CA LEU A 279 5.01 4.00 -15.18
C LEU A 279 6.11 4.48 -14.24
N VAL A 280 7.35 4.56 -14.73
CA VAL A 280 8.49 5.12 -13.98
C VAL A 280 8.24 6.58 -13.63
N ILE A 281 7.75 7.37 -14.59
CA ILE A 281 7.42 8.79 -14.41
C ILE A 281 6.30 8.96 -13.38
N ILE A 282 5.24 8.13 -13.44
CA ILE A 282 4.17 8.12 -12.43
C ILE A 282 4.75 7.87 -11.03
N ASN A 283 5.57 6.83 -10.87
CA ASN A 283 6.18 6.49 -9.58
C ASN A 283 7.10 7.59 -9.06
N ALA A 284 7.90 8.21 -9.94
CA ALA A 284 8.77 9.33 -9.58
C ALA A 284 7.97 10.56 -9.12
N ALA A 285 6.92 10.94 -9.84
CA ALA A 285 6.07 12.06 -9.45
C ALA A 285 5.29 11.78 -8.15
N SER A 286 4.94 10.51 -7.90
CA SER A 286 4.25 10.10 -6.66
C SER A 286 5.06 10.32 -5.39
N LEU A 287 6.39 10.36 -5.48
CA LEU A 287 7.26 10.66 -4.34
C LEU A 287 6.98 12.07 -3.81
N LEU A 288 6.95 13.07 -4.69
CA LEU A 288 6.61 14.45 -4.34
C LEU A 288 5.16 14.58 -3.90
N GLY A 289 4.27 13.83 -4.55
CA GLY A 289 2.86 13.73 -4.22
C GLY A 289 2.58 13.21 -2.81
N ARG A 290 3.45 12.39 -2.23
CA ARG A 290 3.29 11.91 -0.85
C ARG A 290 3.74 12.92 0.20
N LEU A 291 4.76 13.71 -0.13
CA LEU A 291 5.39 14.63 0.82
C LEU A 291 4.67 15.97 0.89
N ILE A 292 4.40 16.60 -0.26
CA ILE A 292 3.92 17.99 -0.30
C ILE A 292 2.46 18.08 0.20
N PRO A 293 1.47 17.38 -0.37
CA PRO A 293 0.09 17.38 0.13
C PRO A 293 -0.05 16.79 1.52
N GLY A 294 0.85 15.87 1.92
CA GLY A 294 0.93 15.36 3.30
C GLY A 294 1.17 16.48 4.31
N TYR A 295 2.09 17.41 4.02
CA TYR A 295 2.33 18.58 4.85
C TYR A 295 1.11 19.52 4.95
N TYR A 296 0.36 19.70 3.87
CA TYR A 296 -0.85 20.53 3.87
C TYR A 296 -2.07 19.84 4.48
N ALA A 297 -2.09 18.50 4.55
CA ALA A 297 -3.17 17.74 5.16
C ALA A 297 -3.36 18.08 6.65
N ASP A 298 -2.28 18.43 7.35
CA ASP A 298 -2.35 18.85 8.75
C ASP A 298 -3.07 20.21 8.94
N GLN A 299 -3.09 21.06 7.89
CA GLN A 299 -3.69 22.39 7.96
C GLN A 299 -5.13 22.43 7.44
N VAL A 300 -5.38 21.72 6.34
CA VAL A 300 -6.66 21.76 5.60
C VAL A 300 -7.54 20.54 5.93
N GLY A 301 -6.97 19.50 6.52
CA GLY A 301 -7.65 18.27 6.88
C GLY A 301 -7.41 17.16 5.87
N THR A 302 -7.17 15.96 6.38
CA THR A 302 -6.74 14.82 5.58
C THR A 302 -7.78 14.42 4.54
N ILE A 303 -9.05 14.38 4.93
CA ILE A 303 -10.15 13.97 4.05
C ILE A 303 -10.39 15.01 2.96
N ASN A 304 -10.20 16.30 3.26
CA ASN A 304 -10.35 17.38 2.29
C ASN A 304 -9.26 17.30 1.21
N VAL A 305 -8.01 17.07 1.60
CA VAL A 305 -6.90 16.90 0.64
C VAL A 305 -7.13 15.65 -0.22
N GLN A 306 -7.50 14.50 0.36
CA GLN A 306 -7.82 13.31 -0.42
C GLN A 306 -8.96 13.53 -1.42
N THR A 307 -10.01 14.26 -1.02
CA THR A 307 -11.13 14.59 -1.90
C THR A 307 -10.69 15.46 -3.07
N ALA A 308 -9.92 16.52 -2.82
CA ALA A 308 -9.42 17.43 -3.85
C ALA A 308 -8.52 16.70 -4.87
N VAL A 309 -7.63 15.85 -4.36
CA VAL A 309 -6.73 15.02 -5.17
C VAL A 309 -7.50 14.00 -6.01
N ALA A 310 -8.50 13.32 -5.44
CA ALA A 310 -9.35 12.38 -6.16
C ALA A 310 -10.18 13.09 -7.26
N PHE A 311 -10.65 14.32 -6.98
CA PHE A 311 -11.35 15.14 -7.95
C PHE A 311 -10.43 15.56 -9.11
N ALA A 312 -9.24 16.08 -8.80
CA ALA A 312 -8.25 16.41 -9.82
C ALA A 312 -7.88 15.19 -10.67
N SER A 313 -7.74 14.02 -10.04
CA SER A 313 -7.44 12.76 -10.74
C SER A 313 -8.59 12.28 -11.62
N THR A 314 -9.84 12.50 -11.21
CA THR A 314 -11.03 12.25 -12.05
C THR A 314 -10.96 13.07 -13.33
N VAL A 315 -10.71 14.38 -13.20
CA VAL A 315 -10.60 15.30 -14.35
C VAL A 315 -9.43 14.90 -15.26
N LEU A 316 -8.25 14.66 -14.70
CA LEU A 316 -7.07 14.21 -15.45
C LEU A 316 -7.35 12.91 -16.20
N THR A 317 -8.02 11.95 -15.56
CA THR A 317 -8.37 10.66 -16.19
C THR A 317 -9.33 10.88 -17.35
N LEU A 318 -10.31 11.78 -17.25
CA LEU A 318 -11.18 12.12 -18.37
C LEU A 318 -10.40 12.77 -19.53
N CYS A 319 -9.35 13.53 -19.26
CA CYS A 319 -8.48 14.09 -20.30
C CYS A 319 -7.79 13.02 -21.15
N LEU A 320 -7.57 11.79 -20.64
CA LEU A 320 -7.02 10.68 -21.44
C LEU A 320 -7.89 10.34 -22.67
N LEU A 321 -9.19 10.66 -22.64
CA LEU A 321 -10.06 10.49 -23.80
C LEU A 321 -9.59 11.32 -25.00
N ALA A 322 -9.01 12.50 -24.76
CA ALA A 322 -8.54 13.42 -25.79
C ALA A 322 -7.04 13.28 -26.11
N ILE A 323 -6.23 12.74 -25.19
CA ILE A 323 -4.78 12.64 -25.37
C ILE A 323 -4.41 11.66 -26.49
N ARG A 324 -3.67 12.15 -27.48
CA ARG A 324 -3.08 11.35 -28.59
C ARG A 324 -1.59 11.57 -28.77
N ALA A 325 -1.03 12.63 -28.19
CA ALA A 325 0.39 12.95 -28.28
C ALA A 325 1.15 12.41 -27.06
N ALA A 326 2.33 11.85 -27.30
CA ALA A 326 3.21 11.29 -26.29
C ALA A 326 3.62 12.33 -25.23
N ALA A 327 3.90 13.56 -25.67
CA ALA A 327 4.23 14.67 -24.78
C ALA A 327 3.09 14.97 -23.79
N ALA A 328 1.84 14.95 -24.26
CA ALA A 328 0.68 15.15 -23.39
C ALA A 328 0.48 13.98 -22.41
N LEU A 329 0.79 12.75 -22.82
CA LEU A 329 0.74 11.58 -21.94
C LEU A 329 1.83 11.61 -20.85
N VAL A 330 3.01 12.16 -21.16
CA VAL A 330 4.06 12.40 -20.16
C VAL A 330 3.61 13.43 -19.13
N VAL A 331 3.04 14.56 -19.56
CA VAL A 331 2.50 15.58 -18.66
C VAL A 331 1.39 14.99 -17.78
N PHE A 332 0.48 14.21 -18.37
CA PHE A 332 -0.53 13.46 -17.62
C PHE A 332 0.12 12.56 -16.57
N SER A 333 1.15 11.78 -16.92
CA SER A 333 1.82 10.85 -16.01
C SER A 333 2.45 11.55 -14.81
N VAL A 334 3.04 12.73 -15.01
CA VAL A 334 3.60 13.55 -13.91
C VAL A 334 2.49 14.04 -12.99
N LEU A 335 1.45 14.69 -13.53
CA LEU A 335 0.37 15.24 -12.73
C LEU A 335 -0.41 14.14 -12.01
N TYR A 336 -0.72 13.06 -12.71
CA TYR A 336 -1.42 11.91 -12.17
C TYR A 336 -0.60 11.22 -11.09
N GLY A 337 0.70 11.02 -11.31
CA GLY A 337 1.60 10.44 -10.32
C GLY A 337 1.65 11.26 -9.03
N PHE A 338 1.74 12.59 -9.13
CA PHE A 338 1.66 13.49 -7.98
C PHE A 338 0.34 13.31 -7.21
N MET A 339 -0.79 13.30 -7.92
CA MET A 339 -2.10 13.10 -7.27
C MET A 339 -2.23 11.70 -6.64
N ALA A 340 -1.79 10.65 -7.34
CA ALA A 340 -1.80 9.29 -6.83
C ALA A 340 -0.95 9.15 -5.57
N GLY A 341 0.22 9.77 -5.53
CA GLY A 341 1.08 9.82 -4.35
C GLY A 341 0.35 10.41 -3.15
N ALA A 342 -0.32 11.54 -3.34
CA ALA A 342 -1.06 12.24 -2.30
C ALA A 342 -2.22 11.41 -1.76
N PHE A 343 -3.00 10.80 -2.65
CA PHE A 343 -4.13 9.97 -2.25
C PHE A 343 -3.69 8.77 -1.42
N MET A 344 -2.59 8.12 -1.81
CA MET A 344 -2.10 6.88 -1.19
C MET A 344 -1.35 7.10 0.13
N GLY A 345 -0.82 8.30 0.38
CA GLY A 345 -0.12 8.63 1.63
C GLY A 345 -1.04 8.98 2.81
N LEU A 346 -2.27 9.38 2.53
CA LEU A 346 -3.24 9.91 3.49
C LEU A 346 -4.26 8.93 4.13
N PRO A 347 -4.50 7.67 3.66
CA PRO A 347 -5.58 6.84 4.20
C PRO A 347 -5.44 6.53 5.69
N ALA A 348 -4.21 6.31 6.16
CA ALA A 348 -3.96 6.01 7.58
C ALA A 348 -4.34 7.21 8.47
N ALA A 349 -3.93 8.42 8.08
CA ALA A 349 -4.27 9.65 8.79
C ALA A 349 -5.80 9.90 8.80
N ALA A 350 -6.49 9.60 7.69
CA ALA A 350 -7.95 9.76 7.60
C ALA A 350 -8.71 8.82 8.54
N VAL A 351 -8.25 7.57 8.70
CA VAL A 351 -8.83 6.62 9.65
C VAL A 351 -8.58 7.07 11.10
N VAL A 352 -7.38 7.59 11.38
CA VAL A 352 -7.04 8.13 12.71
C VAL A 352 -7.93 9.32 13.07
N SER A 353 -8.11 10.28 12.16
CA SER A 353 -8.89 11.50 12.43
C SER A 353 -10.39 11.22 12.65
N LEU A 354 -10.92 10.15 12.08
CA LEU A 354 -12.31 9.72 12.31
C LEU A 354 -12.50 8.85 13.56
N SER A 355 -11.43 8.23 14.06
CA SER A 355 -11.49 7.33 15.21
C SER A 355 -11.42 8.09 16.54
N SER A 356 -12.56 8.17 17.24
CA SER A 356 -12.63 8.79 18.58
C SER A 356 -11.90 7.98 19.65
N ASP A 357 -11.97 6.65 19.56
CA ASP A 357 -11.33 5.72 20.48
C ASP A 357 -9.93 5.33 19.99
N LYS A 358 -8.91 5.90 20.64
CA LYS A 358 -7.50 5.65 20.29
C LYS A 358 -7.08 4.19 20.44
N SER A 359 -7.75 3.42 21.30
CA SER A 359 -7.44 2.00 21.50
C SER A 359 -7.82 1.12 20.29
N LYS A 360 -8.75 1.60 19.45
CA LYS A 360 -9.32 0.87 18.31
C LYS A 360 -8.75 1.27 16.95
N ILE A 361 -7.90 2.29 16.90
CA ILE A 361 -7.30 2.80 15.65
C ILE A 361 -6.63 1.69 14.86
N GLY A 362 -5.83 0.84 15.51
CA GLY A 362 -5.12 -0.26 14.83
C GLY A 362 -6.08 -1.27 14.19
N THR A 363 -7.14 -1.65 14.90
CA THR A 363 -8.17 -2.56 14.39
C THR A 363 -8.94 -1.92 13.23
N ARG A 364 -9.34 -0.65 13.34
CA ARG A 364 -10.04 0.08 12.28
C ARG A 364 -9.16 0.22 11.03
N LEU A 365 -7.89 0.58 11.20
CA LEU A 365 -6.94 0.64 10.08
C LEU A 365 -6.80 -0.72 9.39
N GLY A 366 -6.66 -1.81 10.15
CA GLY A 366 -6.61 -3.16 9.60
C GLY A 366 -7.88 -3.54 8.82
N MET A 367 -9.07 -3.22 9.36
CA MET A 367 -10.34 -3.41 8.66
C MET A 367 -10.43 -2.61 7.36
N THR A 368 -9.95 -1.35 7.36
CA THR A 368 -9.89 -0.52 6.16
C THR A 368 -8.98 -1.12 5.09
N LEU A 369 -7.77 -1.53 5.47
CA LEU A 369 -6.82 -2.13 4.55
C LEU A 369 -7.36 -3.44 3.95
N ALA A 370 -8.01 -4.29 4.76
CA ALA A 370 -8.64 -5.51 4.27
C ALA A 370 -9.77 -5.21 3.27
N PHE A 371 -10.65 -4.24 3.59
CA PHE A 371 -11.74 -3.84 2.71
C PHE A 371 -11.24 -3.27 1.38
N VAL A 372 -10.27 -2.36 1.43
CA VAL A 372 -9.63 -1.77 0.25
C VAL A 372 -8.89 -2.82 -0.59
N GLY A 373 -8.30 -3.82 0.05
CA GLY A 373 -7.64 -4.95 -0.63
C GLY A 373 -8.58 -5.69 -1.59
N PHE A 374 -9.84 -5.92 -1.21
CA PHE A 374 -10.83 -6.52 -2.11
C PHE A 374 -11.11 -5.64 -3.33
N GLY A 375 -11.04 -4.31 -3.19
CA GLY A 375 -11.18 -3.39 -4.32
C GLY A 375 -10.05 -3.58 -5.33
N ILE A 376 -8.80 -3.61 -4.85
CA ILE A 376 -7.64 -3.85 -5.72
C ILE A 376 -7.73 -5.20 -6.43
N LEU A 377 -8.21 -6.24 -5.74
CA LEU A 377 -8.37 -7.58 -6.30
C LEU A 377 -9.20 -7.57 -7.59
N VAL A 378 -10.33 -6.87 -7.58
CA VAL A 378 -11.27 -6.87 -8.71
C VAL A 378 -11.04 -5.74 -9.70
N SER A 379 -10.35 -4.67 -9.30
CA SER A 379 -10.21 -3.45 -10.11
C SER A 379 -9.61 -3.71 -11.50
N ASN A 380 -8.38 -4.24 -11.54
CA ASN A 380 -7.65 -4.40 -12.79
C ASN A 380 -8.22 -5.52 -13.69
N PRO A 381 -8.73 -6.65 -13.14
CA PRO A 381 -9.46 -7.63 -13.94
C PRO A 381 -10.73 -7.07 -14.59
N ILE A 382 -11.53 -6.26 -13.87
CA ILE A 382 -12.70 -5.60 -14.45
C ILE A 382 -12.26 -4.64 -15.57
N ALA A 383 -11.23 -3.82 -15.32
CA ALA A 383 -10.68 -2.93 -16.34
C ALA A 383 -10.19 -3.70 -17.57
N GLY A 384 -9.50 -4.83 -17.40
CA GLY A 384 -9.04 -5.68 -18.48
C GLY A 384 -10.19 -6.34 -19.27
N ALA A 385 -11.28 -6.69 -18.59
CA ALA A 385 -12.48 -7.22 -19.24
C ALA A 385 -13.20 -6.14 -20.05
N ILE A 386 -13.24 -4.90 -19.54
CA ILE A 386 -13.79 -3.75 -20.26
C ILE A 386 -12.94 -3.43 -21.49
N LEU A 387 -11.61 -3.46 -21.36
CA LEU A 387 -10.69 -3.25 -22.47
C LEU A 387 -10.95 -4.29 -23.58
N GLY A 388 -11.04 -5.57 -23.19
CA GLY A 388 -11.28 -6.69 -24.09
C GLY A 388 -10.26 -6.81 -25.22
N ASP A 389 -10.48 -7.74 -26.13
CA ASP A 389 -9.58 -7.97 -27.27
C ASP A 389 -9.74 -6.86 -28.34
N GLY A 390 -10.87 -6.16 -28.34
CA GLY A 390 -11.17 -5.06 -29.27
C GLY A 390 -10.57 -3.70 -28.88
N GLY A 391 -9.89 -3.58 -27.73
CA GLY A 391 -9.23 -2.35 -27.31
C GLY A 391 -10.20 -1.21 -27.00
N ASN A 392 -11.22 -1.46 -26.17
CA ASN A 392 -12.18 -0.45 -25.71
C ASN A 392 -11.58 0.49 -24.64
N TRP A 393 -10.61 1.29 -25.07
CA TRP A 393 -9.92 2.28 -24.25
C TRP A 393 -10.84 3.37 -23.69
N VAL A 394 -11.89 3.72 -24.44
CA VAL A 394 -12.89 4.69 -23.99
C VAL A 394 -13.66 4.14 -22.79
N GLY A 395 -14.16 2.91 -22.88
CA GLY A 395 -14.85 2.23 -21.78
C GLY A 395 -13.97 2.10 -20.54
N LEU A 396 -12.70 1.68 -20.70
CA LEU A 396 -11.76 1.57 -19.58
C LEU A 396 -11.50 2.93 -18.92
N THR A 397 -11.30 3.99 -19.73
CA THR A 397 -11.04 5.35 -19.22
C THR A 397 -12.25 5.91 -18.47
N VAL A 398 -13.46 5.75 -19.03
CA VAL A 398 -14.71 6.19 -18.39
C VAL A 398 -14.97 5.42 -17.10
N TRP A 399 -14.73 4.11 -17.09
CA TRP A 399 -14.84 3.30 -15.87
C TRP A 399 -13.87 3.76 -14.78
N CYS A 400 -12.61 4.01 -15.14
CA CYS A 400 -11.61 4.53 -14.23
C CYS A 400 -12.03 5.90 -13.65
N ALA A 401 -12.49 6.82 -14.50
CA ALA A 401 -12.97 8.13 -14.07
C ALA A 401 -14.22 8.02 -13.17
N ALA A 402 -15.14 7.10 -13.48
CA ALA A 402 -16.33 6.88 -12.66
C ALA A 402 -15.99 6.36 -11.26
N LEU A 403 -15.00 5.47 -11.13
CA LEU A 403 -14.49 5.02 -9.84
C LEU A 403 -13.88 6.18 -9.02
N LEU A 404 -13.05 7.02 -9.64
CA LEU A 404 -12.48 8.19 -8.98
C LEU A 404 -13.57 9.21 -8.59
N ALA A 405 -14.60 9.41 -9.42
CA ALA A 405 -15.73 10.26 -9.09
C ALA A 405 -16.57 9.70 -7.92
N ALA A 406 -16.78 8.38 -7.88
CA ALA A 406 -17.44 7.70 -6.76
C ALA A 406 -16.61 7.81 -5.47
N SER A 407 -15.28 7.81 -5.57
CA SER A 407 -14.37 8.11 -4.46
C SER A 407 -14.63 9.52 -3.91
N VAL A 408 -14.64 10.53 -4.78
CA VAL A 408 -14.93 11.93 -4.40
C VAL A 408 -16.28 12.03 -3.69
N GLY A 409 -17.34 11.48 -4.28
CA GLY A 409 -18.68 11.53 -3.68
C GLY A 409 -18.71 10.90 -2.29
N SER A 410 -18.07 9.75 -2.11
CA SER A 410 -18.01 9.04 -0.82
C SER A 410 -17.20 9.82 0.23
N LEU A 411 -16.05 10.40 -0.15
CA LEU A 411 -15.23 11.21 0.77
C LEU A 411 -15.93 12.51 1.17
N VAL A 412 -16.63 13.17 0.25
CA VAL A 412 -17.46 14.34 0.55
C VAL A 412 -18.56 13.99 1.55
N VAL A 413 -19.27 12.87 1.35
CA VAL A 413 -20.30 12.41 2.29
C VAL A 413 -19.69 12.11 3.67
N SER A 414 -18.57 11.39 3.71
CA SER A 414 -17.84 11.10 4.97
C SER A 414 -17.54 12.39 5.75
N ARG A 415 -17.01 13.40 5.06
CA ARG A 415 -16.67 14.70 5.63
C ARG A 415 -17.91 15.45 6.13
N ILE A 416 -18.96 15.53 5.32
CA ILE A 416 -20.22 16.22 5.69
C ILE A 416 -20.85 15.57 6.92
N LEU A 417 -20.85 14.24 7.01
CA LEU A 417 -21.41 13.54 8.17
C LEU A 417 -20.61 13.78 9.46
N LYS A 418 -19.32 14.08 9.37
CA LYS A 418 -18.48 14.31 10.56
C LYS A 418 -18.47 15.77 11.04
N VAL A 419 -18.36 16.75 10.13
CA VAL A 419 -18.25 18.19 10.50
C VAL A 419 -19.41 19.07 10.05
N GLY A 420 -20.38 18.51 9.33
CA GLY A 420 -21.45 19.26 8.68
C GLY A 420 -21.03 19.84 7.32
N PRO A 421 -21.93 20.58 6.65
CA PRO A 421 -21.73 21.07 5.28
C PRO A 421 -20.77 22.27 5.18
N GLY A 422 -20.48 22.96 6.28
CA GLY A 422 -19.64 24.17 6.26
C GLY A 422 -18.17 23.85 5.96
N LEU A 423 -17.58 24.50 4.95
CA LEU A 423 -16.21 24.26 4.45
C LEU A 423 -15.09 24.62 5.44
N THR A 424 -15.40 25.34 6.53
CA THR A 424 -14.41 25.92 7.46
C THR A 424 -13.94 24.99 8.58
N LYS A 425 -14.60 23.84 8.81
CA LYS A 425 -14.18 22.87 9.83
C LYS A 425 -13.22 21.84 9.24
N VAL A 426 -12.06 21.72 9.88
CA VAL A 426 -10.92 20.86 9.50
C VAL A 426 -11.00 19.53 10.25
N ILE A 427 -10.86 18.39 9.54
CA ILE A 427 -10.66 17.03 10.10
C ILE A 427 -9.48 16.38 9.39
#